data_AF-A0A6J4U331-F1
#
_entry.id   AF-A0A6J4U331-F1
#
_cell.length_a   1.000
_cell.length_b   1.000
_cell.length_c   1.000
_cell.angle_alpha   90.00
_cell.angle_beta   90.00
_cell.angle_gamma   90.00
#
_symmetry.space_group_name_H-M   'P 1'
#
loop_
_entity.id
_entity.type
_entity.pdbx_description
1 polymer ?
#
loop_
_entity_poly.entity_id
_entity_poly.type
_entity_poly.pdbx_seq_one_letter_code
_entity_poly.pdbx_strand_id
1 'polypeptide(L)'
;MTLKLVAQYGDACNIGRDAETVRRKLEVLRGHCETVGRNYDEIIKSAEADVFLLEPGADPEAATALARGHQPYAEYAAGTIVGDPDTVRAHIQSLVDAGIDYVIVYMPRLAYDQEPLHRFAREVIPHFV
;
A
#
# COMPACT_ATOMS: atom_id res chain seq x y z
N MET A 1 -16.43 -3.39 -12.94
CA MET A 1 -17.81 -3.57 -12.40
C MET A 1 -17.86 -3.76 -10.88
N THR A 2 -16.78 -3.55 -10.13
CA THR A 2 -16.72 -3.79 -8.68
C THR A 2 -17.11 -2.58 -7.84
N LEU A 3 -16.68 -1.37 -8.21
CA LEU A 3 -16.92 -0.15 -7.40
C LEU A 3 -18.40 0.25 -7.32
N LYS A 4 -19.22 -0.10 -8.32
CA LYS A 4 -20.68 0.10 -8.25
C LYS A 4 -21.32 -0.73 -7.11
N LEU A 5 -20.86 -1.97 -6.91
CA LEU A 5 -21.35 -2.82 -5.82
C LEU A 5 -20.85 -2.33 -4.47
N VAL A 6 -19.61 -1.83 -4.40
CA VAL A 6 -19.08 -1.17 -3.20
C VAL A 6 -19.96 0.02 -2.82
N ALA A 7 -20.31 0.89 -3.77
CA ALA A 7 -21.21 2.01 -3.52
C ALA A 7 -22.59 1.55 -3.00
N GLN A 8 -23.14 0.44 -3.50
CA GLN A 8 -24.45 -0.05 -3.08
C GLN A 8 -24.44 -0.79 -1.73
N TYR A 9 -23.38 -1.53 -1.42
CA TYR A 9 -23.41 -2.52 -0.34
C TYR A 9 -22.13 -2.60 0.52
N GLY A 10 -21.02 -2.00 0.10
CA GLY A 10 -19.72 -2.21 0.76
C GLY A 10 -19.48 -1.23 1.90
N ASP A 11 -19.09 -1.72 3.07
CA ASP A 11 -18.66 -0.87 4.20
C ASP A 11 -17.17 -0.51 4.14
N ALA A 12 -16.39 -1.33 3.44
CA ALA A 12 -14.98 -1.09 3.18
C ALA A 12 -14.59 -1.56 1.78
N CYS A 13 -13.51 -1.02 1.25
CA CYS A 13 -12.91 -1.46 0.00
C CYS A 13 -11.38 -1.35 0.04
N ASN A 14 -10.73 -2.23 -0.70
CA ASN A 14 -9.29 -2.19 -0.92
C ASN A 14 -9.02 -1.80 -2.38
N ILE A 15 -8.22 -0.76 -2.58
CA ILE A 15 -8.10 -0.03 -3.85
C ILE A 15 -6.63 0.21 -4.16
N GLY A 16 -6.05 -0.65 -4.98
CA GLY A 16 -4.79 -0.38 -5.65
C GLY A 16 -3.57 -0.31 -4.72
N ARG A 17 -2.46 0.11 -5.32
CA ARG A 17 -1.10 0.10 -4.74
C ARG A 17 -0.32 1.38 -4.99
N ASP A 18 -0.70 2.16 -6.01
CA ASP A 18 -0.10 3.45 -6.32
C ASP A 18 -1.12 4.60 -6.19
N ALA A 19 -0.63 5.78 -5.83
CA ALA A 19 -1.47 6.94 -5.54
C ALA A 19 -2.28 7.42 -6.76
N GLU A 20 -1.78 7.28 -7.99
CA GLU A 20 -2.51 7.69 -9.20
C GLU A 20 -3.73 6.80 -9.42
N THR A 21 -3.54 5.48 -9.40
CA THR A 21 -4.61 4.50 -9.52
C THR A 21 -5.62 4.64 -8.40
N VAL A 22 -5.16 4.89 -7.16
CA VAL A 22 -6.03 5.13 -6.01
C VAL A 22 -6.92 6.33 -6.27
N ARG A 23 -6.35 7.51 -6.58
CA ARG A 23 -7.13 8.75 -6.82
C ARG A 23 -8.19 8.54 -7.89
N ARG A 24 -7.80 7.98 -9.04
CA ARG A 24 -8.72 7.69 -10.14
C ARG A 24 -9.87 6.76 -9.72
N LYS A 25 -9.58 5.70 -8.97
CA LYS A 25 -10.61 4.76 -8.52
C LYS A 25 -11.52 5.35 -7.44
N LEU A 26 -10.98 6.19 -6.57
CA LEU A 26 -11.76 6.89 -5.55
C LEU A 26 -12.72 7.92 -6.17
N GLU A 27 -12.31 8.60 -7.24
CA GLU A 27 -13.19 9.48 -8.03
C GLU A 27 -14.36 8.70 -8.65
N VAL A 28 -14.07 7.54 -9.26
CA VAL A 28 -15.12 6.64 -9.80
C VAL A 28 -16.06 6.16 -8.70
N LEU A 29 -15.53 5.78 -7.52
CA LEU A 29 -16.35 5.37 -6.38
C LEU A 29 -17.26 6.52 -5.91
N ARG A 30 -16.75 7.75 -5.86
CA ARG A 30 -17.53 8.94 -5.51
C ARG A 30 -18.72 9.13 -6.45
N GLY A 31 -18.49 9.09 -7.77
CA GLY A 31 -19.57 9.18 -8.75
C GLY A 31 -20.61 8.05 -8.63
N HIS A 32 -20.19 6.85 -8.26
CA HIS A 32 -21.14 5.77 -7.97
C HIS A 32 -21.94 5.99 -6.69
N CYS A 33 -21.33 6.54 -5.63
CA CYS A 33 -22.03 6.89 -4.39
C CYS A 33 -23.09 7.97 -4.63
N GLU A 34 -22.75 9.00 -5.41
CA GLU A 34 -23.68 10.05 -5.84
C GLU A 34 -24.87 9.46 -6.61
N THR A 35 -24.61 8.52 -7.53
CA THR A 35 -25.66 7.87 -8.33
C THR A 35 -26.66 7.08 -7.48
N VAL A 36 -26.21 6.47 -6.39
CA VAL A 36 -27.06 5.62 -5.52
C VAL A 36 -27.55 6.35 -4.25
N GLY A 37 -27.20 7.62 -4.08
CA GLY A 37 -27.60 8.43 -2.92
C GLY A 37 -26.92 8.02 -1.61
N ARG A 38 -25.69 7.48 -1.67
CA ARG A 38 -24.93 7.07 -0.48
C ARG A 38 -23.86 8.09 -0.12
N ASN A 39 -23.62 8.29 1.17
CA ASN A 39 -22.49 9.08 1.65
C ASN A 39 -21.16 8.34 1.38
N TYR A 40 -20.28 8.95 0.58
CA TYR A 40 -18.97 8.40 0.22
C TYR A 40 -18.05 8.21 1.44
N ASP A 41 -18.19 9.04 2.46
CA ASP A 41 -17.32 9.02 3.64
C ASP A 41 -17.66 7.87 4.61
N GLU A 42 -18.81 7.19 4.43
CA GLU A 42 -19.16 5.99 5.21
C GLU A 42 -18.39 4.73 4.78
N ILE A 43 -17.75 4.76 3.61
CA ILE A 43 -17.00 3.63 3.07
C ILE A 43 -15.54 3.77 3.47
N ILE A 44 -15.01 2.81 4.22
CA ILE A 44 -13.60 2.78 4.60
C ILE A 44 -12.76 2.37 3.38
N LYS A 45 -11.71 3.11 3.05
CA LYS A 45 -10.82 2.86 1.91
C LYS A 45 -9.47 2.42 2.41
N SER A 46 -8.98 1.31 1.86
CA SER A 46 -7.63 0.82 2.08
C SER A 46 -6.85 0.69 0.79
N ALA A 47 -5.53 0.70 0.89
CA ALA A 47 -4.62 0.36 -0.20
C ALA A 47 -3.58 -0.65 0.28
N GLU A 48 -3.01 -1.41 -0.64
CA GLU A 48 -1.93 -2.35 -0.33
C GLU A 48 -0.57 -1.69 -0.54
N ALA A 49 0.39 -2.02 0.32
CA ALA A 49 1.78 -1.65 0.17
C ALA A 49 2.67 -2.86 0.43
N ASP A 50 3.30 -3.40 -0.61
CA ASP A 50 4.35 -4.41 -0.47
C ASP A 50 5.66 -3.70 -0.14
N VAL A 51 6.26 -4.03 1.00
CA VAL A 51 7.42 -3.34 1.54
C VAL A 51 8.56 -4.32 1.77
N PHE A 52 9.70 -4.04 1.15
CA PHE A 52 10.99 -4.62 1.48
C PHE A 52 11.88 -3.51 2.06
N LEU A 53 12.01 -3.48 3.39
CA LEU A 53 12.84 -2.49 4.08
C LEU A 53 14.31 -2.86 3.91
N LEU A 54 15.08 -1.99 3.26
CA LEU A 54 16.52 -2.20 3.06
C LEU A 54 17.31 -1.89 4.34
N GLU A 55 18.33 -2.71 4.57
CA GLU A 55 19.39 -2.37 5.51
C GLU A 55 20.27 -1.25 4.95
N PRO A 56 20.78 -0.34 5.81
CA PRO A 56 21.64 0.74 5.36
C PRO A 56 22.84 0.24 4.55
N GLY A 57 23.00 0.74 3.32
CA GLY A 57 24.10 0.37 2.41
C GLY A 57 23.97 -1.00 1.74
N ALA A 58 22.85 -1.71 1.93
CA ALA A 58 22.61 -2.97 1.24
C ALA A 58 22.37 -2.76 -0.26
N ASP A 59 22.89 -3.68 -1.08
CA ASP A 59 22.53 -3.75 -2.49
C ASP A 59 21.08 -4.26 -2.65
N PRO A 60 20.18 -3.51 -3.31
CA PRO A 60 18.77 -3.88 -3.39
C PRO A 60 18.52 -5.21 -4.12
N GLU A 61 19.28 -5.52 -5.17
CA GLU A 61 19.09 -6.73 -5.97
C GLU A 61 19.54 -8.00 -5.22
N ALA A 62 20.65 -7.90 -4.49
CA ALA A 62 21.17 -8.96 -3.64
C ALA A 62 20.28 -9.16 -2.39
N ALA A 63 19.87 -8.08 -1.73
CA ALA A 63 19.05 -8.14 -0.52
C ALA A 63 17.69 -8.79 -0.79
N THR A 64 17.08 -8.49 -1.94
CA THR A 64 15.78 -9.03 -2.33
C THR A 64 15.83 -10.44 -2.91
N ALA A 65 17.01 -11.00 -3.19
CA ALA A 65 17.17 -12.27 -3.92
C ALA A 65 16.33 -13.43 -3.34
N LEU A 66 16.31 -13.58 -2.01
CA LEU A 66 15.51 -14.62 -1.36
C LEU A 66 14.00 -14.35 -1.40
N ALA A 67 13.59 -13.08 -1.39
CA ALA A 67 12.18 -12.69 -1.42
C ALA A 67 11.59 -12.75 -2.84
N ARG A 68 12.36 -12.34 -3.86
CA ARG A 68 11.94 -12.32 -5.26
C ARG A 68 12.07 -13.68 -5.95
N GLY A 69 12.87 -14.59 -5.40
CA GLY A 69 13.14 -15.89 -6.02
C GLY A 69 13.73 -15.73 -7.42
N HIS A 70 13.06 -16.29 -8.43
CA HIS A 70 13.50 -16.22 -9.83
C HIS A 70 13.06 -14.92 -10.54
N GLN A 71 12.26 -14.07 -9.89
CA GLN A 71 11.78 -12.84 -10.50
C GLN A 71 12.96 -11.86 -10.72
N PRO A 72 13.09 -11.25 -11.92
CA PRO A 72 14.06 -10.19 -12.16
C PRO A 72 13.84 -9.02 -11.20
N TYR A 73 14.94 -8.41 -10.72
CA TYR A 73 14.86 -7.32 -9.75
C TYR A 73 13.98 -6.15 -10.23
N ALA A 74 14.10 -5.74 -11.49
CA ALA A 74 13.30 -4.65 -12.05
C ALA A 74 11.79 -4.92 -12.00
N GLU A 75 11.37 -6.17 -12.21
CA GLU A 75 9.95 -6.55 -12.12
C GLU A 75 9.48 -6.60 -10.67
N TYR A 76 10.34 -7.09 -9.76
CA TYR A 76 10.04 -7.12 -8.33
C TYR A 76 9.89 -5.72 -7.75
N ALA A 77 10.81 -4.82 -8.07
CA ALA A 77 10.82 -3.43 -7.63
C ALA A 77 9.70 -2.57 -8.27
N ALA A 78 9.03 -3.05 -9.32
CA ALA A 78 7.85 -2.40 -9.88
C ALA A 78 6.58 -2.65 -9.04
N GLY A 79 6.52 -3.77 -8.33
CA GLY A 79 5.38 -4.16 -7.49
C GLY A 79 5.61 -4.05 -5.99
N THR A 80 6.87 -3.89 -5.57
CA THR A 80 7.30 -3.83 -4.17
C THR A 80 8.15 -2.59 -3.93
N ILE A 81 7.88 -1.89 -2.84
CA ILE A 81 8.67 -0.76 -2.36
C ILE A 81 9.94 -1.34 -1.73
N VAL A 82 11.03 -1.33 -2.50
CA VAL A 82 12.36 -1.74 -2.03
C VAL A 82 13.13 -0.47 -1.69
N GLY A 83 13.31 -0.18 -0.40
CA GLY A 83 13.87 1.10 0.01
C GLY A 83 14.11 1.24 1.50
N ASP A 84 14.66 2.39 1.87
CA ASP A 84 14.85 2.80 3.26
C ASP A 84 13.52 3.25 3.91
N PRO A 85 13.50 3.52 5.23
CA PRO A 85 12.30 3.97 5.90
C PRO A 85 11.72 5.29 5.36
N ASP A 86 12.53 6.17 4.79
CA ASP A 86 12.08 7.44 4.20
C ASP A 86 11.29 7.18 2.90
N THR A 87 11.78 6.28 2.06
CA THR A 87 11.14 5.84 0.82
C THR A 87 9.78 5.22 1.11
N VAL A 88 9.72 4.34 2.11
CA VAL A 88 8.47 3.69 2.52
C VAL A 88 7.47 4.72 3.07
N ARG A 89 7.93 5.68 3.88
CA ARG A 89 7.10 6.78 4.37
C ARG A 89 6.53 7.62 3.25
N ALA A 90 7.37 8.06 2.31
CA ALA A 90 6.93 8.87 1.18
C ALA A 90 5.85 8.16 0.36
N HIS A 91 5.99 6.86 0.15
CA HIS A 91 4.97 6.07 -0.54
C HIS A 91 3.66 6.00 0.26
N ILE A 92 3.70 5.63 1.55
CA ILE A 92 2.49 5.56 2.38
C ILE A 92 1.80 6.92 2.47
N GLN A 93 2.56 8.01 2.65
CA GLN A 93 2.02 9.37 2.66
C GLN A 93 1.31 9.69 1.35
N SER A 94 1.84 9.28 0.20
CA SER A 94 1.18 9.50 -1.09
C SER A 94 -0.18 8.80 -1.20
N LEU A 95 -0.38 7.67 -0.52
CA LEU A 95 -1.65 6.95 -0.43
C LEU A 95 -2.61 7.65 0.54
N VAL A 96 -2.12 8.12 1.68
CA VAL A 96 -2.89 8.93 2.63
C VAL A 96 -3.41 10.20 1.94
N ASP A 97 -2.53 10.93 1.25
CA ASP A 97 -2.88 12.13 0.48
C ASP A 97 -3.86 11.84 -0.67
N ALA A 98 -3.92 10.60 -1.14
CA ALA A 98 -4.89 10.16 -2.14
C ALA A 98 -6.29 9.91 -1.55
N GLY A 99 -6.44 9.84 -0.22
CA GLY A 99 -7.71 9.65 0.47
C GLY A 99 -7.93 8.23 1.00
N ILE A 100 -6.86 7.52 1.35
CA ILE A 100 -6.91 6.20 1.98
C ILE A 100 -6.97 6.34 3.51
N ASP A 101 -7.85 5.59 4.16
CA ASP A 101 -8.04 5.61 5.62
C ASP A 101 -7.01 4.73 6.35
N TYR A 102 -6.62 3.60 5.74
CA TYR A 102 -5.57 2.72 6.29
C TYR A 102 -4.84 1.94 5.21
N VAL A 103 -3.60 1.52 5.48
CA VAL A 103 -2.81 0.68 4.56
C VAL A 103 -2.72 -0.76 5.06
N ILE A 104 -2.73 -1.71 4.12
CA ILE A 104 -2.44 -3.11 4.37
C ILE A 104 -1.01 -3.36 3.87
N VAL A 105 -0.10 -3.63 4.81
CA VAL A 105 1.31 -3.80 4.49
C VAL A 105 1.66 -5.28 4.36
N TYR A 106 2.25 -5.65 3.23
CA TYR A 106 2.81 -6.98 3.02
C TYR A 106 4.33 -6.91 3.12
N MET A 107 4.90 -7.75 3.99
CA MET A 107 6.35 -7.87 4.12
C MET A 107 6.75 -9.31 3.77
N PRO A 108 7.62 -9.49 2.76
CA PRO A 108 8.08 -10.82 2.39
C PRO A 108 8.88 -11.42 3.54
N ARG A 109 8.87 -12.75 3.63
CA ARG A 109 9.70 -13.53 4.57
C ARG A 109 9.44 -13.26 6.06
N LEU A 110 8.38 -12.54 6.43
CA LEU A 110 8.06 -12.18 7.82
C LEU A 110 7.94 -13.38 8.78
N ALA A 111 7.58 -14.57 8.27
CA ALA A 111 7.53 -15.80 9.06
C ALA A 111 8.91 -16.32 9.52
N TYR A 112 9.98 -15.85 8.89
CA TYR A 112 11.36 -16.28 9.16
C TYR A 112 12.17 -15.22 9.91
N ASP A 113 11.85 -13.95 9.69
CA ASP A 113 12.48 -12.81 10.34
C ASP A 113 11.46 -11.70 10.56
N GLN A 114 11.29 -11.30 11.82
CA GLN A 114 10.34 -10.26 12.23
C GLN A 114 11.01 -8.89 12.45
N GLU A 115 12.35 -8.81 12.34
CA GLU A 115 13.05 -7.53 12.52
C GLU A 115 12.57 -6.44 11.54
N PRO A 116 12.29 -6.72 10.24
CA PRO A 116 11.75 -5.70 9.34
C PRO A 116 10.41 -5.11 9.82
N LEU A 117 9.54 -5.93 10.42
CA LEU A 117 8.28 -5.45 11.00
C LEU A 117 8.53 -4.57 12.23
N HIS A 118 9.45 -4.97 13.11
CA HIS A 118 9.80 -4.16 14.27
C HIS A 118 10.46 -2.83 13.88
N ARG A 119 11.36 -2.83 12.87
CA ARG A 119 11.94 -1.61 12.31
C ARG A 119 10.87 -0.72 11.69
N PHE A 120 9.98 -1.27 10.88
CA PHE A 120 8.85 -0.52 10.30
C PHE A 120 7.99 0.12 11.40
N ALA A 121 7.66 -0.62 12.46
CA ALA A 121 6.89 -0.09 13.59
C ALA A 121 7.62 1.04 14.35
N ARG A 122 8.95 1.00 14.44
CA ARG A 122 9.74 2.04 15.13
C ARG A 122 10.08 3.24 14.26
N GLU A 123 10.34 3.03 12.97
CA GLU A 123 10.94 4.03 12.08
C GLU A 123 9.92 4.64 11.08
N VAL A 124 8.85 3.93 10.77
CA VAL A 124 7.82 4.38 9.79
C VAL A 124 6.55 4.84 10.51
N ILE A 125 5.93 3.97 11.31
CA ILE A 125 4.61 4.20 11.92
C ILE A 125 4.49 5.49 12.75
N PRO A 126 5.48 5.93 13.57
CA PRO A 126 5.31 7.12 14.41
C PRO A 126 5.04 8.44 13.67
N HIS A 127 5.17 8.44 12.34
CA HIS A 127 4.90 9.60 11.49
C HIS A 127 3.45 9.65 10.99
N PHE A 128 2.64 8.61 11.26
CA PHE A 128 1.23 8.51 10.90
C PHE A 128 0.41 8.30 12.17
N VAL A 129 -0.17 9.38 12.70
CA VAL A 129 -1.05 9.41 13.87
C VAL A 129 -2.15 10.42 13.68
#